data_AF-A0A2K9AAY7-F1
#
_entry.id   AF-A0A2K9AAY7-F1
#
_cell.length_a   1.000
_cell.length_b   1.000
_cell.length_c   1.000
_cell.angle_alpha   90.00
_cell.angle_beta   90.00
_cell.angle_gamma   90.00
#
_symmetry.space_group_name_H-M   'P 1'
#
loop_
_entity.id
_entity.type
_entity.pdbx_description
1 polymer ?
#
loop_
_entity_poly.entity_id
_entity_poly.type
_entity_poly.pdbx_seq_one_letter_code
_entity_poly.pdbx_strand_id
1 'polypeptide(L)'
;MSKEQSLRTWIESFNKGEFDSKDLQTQIKAGWYDWFCKDESLVNKTKRMGNIVKQFKDGGKVNLETMYVWFKNNCPLAGSLYDDFRIADIESGDTLFTIQINCFREEKRYTIYGKKNNFDTPLYNTDSIKELVNWFNEGWQDNV
;
A
#
# COMPACT_ATOMS: atom_id res chain seq x y z
N MET A 1 3.67 -20.11 -8.79
CA MET A 1 3.35 -18.69 -8.50
C MET A 1 4.58 -17.89 -8.88
N SER A 2 4.44 -16.82 -9.66
CA SER A 2 5.56 -15.89 -9.88
C SER A 2 5.98 -15.30 -8.54
N LYS A 3 7.28 -15.20 -8.29
CA LYS A 3 7.81 -14.56 -7.08
C LYS A 3 7.35 -13.10 -7.06
N GLU A 4 6.88 -12.63 -5.91
CA GLU A 4 6.52 -11.21 -5.73
C GLU A 4 7.73 -10.32 -6.00
N GLN A 5 7.51 -9.19 -6.66
CA GLN A 5 8.56 -8.21 -6.94
C GLN A 5 8.81 -7.34 -5.70
N SER A 6 10.07 -7.02 -5.40
CA SER A 6 10.38 -6.14 -4.28
C SER A 6 9.82 -4.74 -4.50
N LEU A 7 9.64 -3.99 -3.41
CA LEU A 7 9.26 -2.58 -3.47
C LEU A 7 10.19 -1.78 -4.39
N ARG A 8 11.51 -2.05 -4.36
CA ARG A 8 12.45 -1.39 -5.26
C ARG A 8 12.13 -1.66 -6.73
N THR A 9 12.01 -2.93 -7.11
CA THR A 9 11.65 -3.31 -8.48
C THR A 9 10.30 -2.76 -8.88
N TRP A 10 9.30 -2.82 -7.99
CA TRP A 10 7.97 -2.28 -8.22
C TRP A 10 8.01 -0.77 -8.48
N ILE A 11 8.76 -0.01 -7.68
CA ILE A 11 8.92 1.43 -7.82
C ILE A 11 9.59 1.78 -9.15
N GLU A 12 10.61 1.02 -9.56
CA GLU A 12 11.27 1.20 -10.86
C GLU A 12 10.30 0.96 -12.01
N SER A 13 9.53 -0.13 -11.99
CA SER A 13 8.50 -0.43 -13.01
C SER A 13 7.39 0.62 -13.02
N PHE A 14 6.95 1.10 -11.86
CA PHE A 14 5.97 2.20 -11.75
C PHE A 14 6.50 3.48 -12.41
N ASN A 15 7.74 3.88 -12.12
CA ASN A 15 8.36 5.07 -12.68
C ASN A 15 8.60 4.97 -14.20
N LYS A 16 8.76 3.75 -14.74
CA LYS A 16 8.86 3.48 -16.18
C LYS A 16 7.49 3.47 -16.89
N GLY A 17 6.39 3.60 -16.16
CA GLY A 17 5.05 3.57 -16.73
C GLY A 17 4.57 2.15 -17.07
N GLU A 18 5.18 1.09 -16.53
CA GLU A 18 4.79 -0.29 -16.83
C GLU A 18 3.35 -0.63 -16.40
N PHE A 19 2.76 0.19 -15.53
CA PHE A 19 1.39 0.02 -15.02
C PHE A 19 0.38 1.04 -15.60
N ASP A 20 0.75 1.76 -16.68
CA ASP A 20 -0.09 2.82 -17.27
C ASP A 20 -1.24 2.31 -18.15
N SER A 21 -1.18 1.05 -18.59
CA SER A 21 -2.25 0.45 -19.37
C SER A 21 -3.49 0.19 -18.53
N LYS A 22 -4.68 0.37 -19.13
CA LYS A 22 -5.96 0.12 -18.46
C LYS A 22 -6.34 -1.36 -18.39
N ASP A 23 -5.62 -2.22 -19.10
CA ASP A 23 -5.97 -3.63 -19.15
C ASP A 23 -5.81 -4.29 -17.78
N LEU A 24 -6.70 -5.21 -17.49
CA LEU A 24 -6.78 -5.86 -16.19
C LEU A 24 -5.49 -6.62 -15.85
N GLN A 25 -4.85 -7.26 -16.83
CA GLN A 25 -3.63 -8.05 -16.58
C GLN A 25 -2.47 -7.18 -16.14
N THR A 26 -2.32 -5.99 -16.72
CA THR A 26 -1.36 -4.99 -16.26
C THR A 26 -1.63 -4.56 -14.83
N GLN A 27 -2.90 -4.41 -14.44
CA GLN A 27 -3.25 -4.01 -13.07
C GLN A 27 -3.07 -5.16 -12.07
N ILE A 28 -3.34 -6.41 -12.46
CA ILE A 28 -2.97 -7.58 -11.65
C ILE A 28 -1.44 -7.65 -11.48
N LYS A 29 -0.66 -7.43 -12.55
CA LYS A 29 0.81 -7.34 -12.48
C LYS A 29 1.28 -6.18 -11.58
N ALA A 30 0.53 -5.08 -11.55
CA ALA A 30 0.79 -3.97 -10.64
C ALA A 30 0.55 -4.33 -9.18
N GLY A 31 -0.11 -5.45 -8.86
CA GLY A 31 -0.31 -5.94 -7.50
C GLY A 31 -1.75 -5.89 -7.00
N TRP A 32 -2.74 -5.71 -7.89
CA TRP A 32 -4.16 -5.81 -7.49
C TRP A 32 -4.54 -7.25 -7.17
N TYR A 33 -4.97 -7.48 -5.92
CA TYR A 33 -5.35 -8.79 -5.43
C TYR A 33 -6.86 -9.03 -5.42
N ASP A 34 -7.64 -8.02 -5.00
CA ASP A 34 -9.09 -8.11 -4.85
C ASP A 34 -9.71 -6.70 -4.91
N TRP A 35 -10.79 -6.53 -5.67
CA TRP A 35 -11.43 -5.24 -5.89
C TRP A 35 -12.91 -5.39 -6.22
N PHE A 36 -13.68 -4.35 -5.87
CA PHE A 36 -15.12 -4.28 -6.14
C PHE A 36 -15.51 -3.09 -7.03
N CYS A 37 -14.55 -2.24 -7.38
CA CYS A 37 -14.73 -1.21 -8.41
C CYS A 37 -14.60 -1.81 -9.82
N LYS A 38 -14.86 -1.00 -10.85
CA LYS A 38 -14.65 -1.42 -12.24
C LYS A 38 -13.15 -1.58 -12.55
N ASP A 39 -12.80 -2.55 -13.39
CA ASP A 39 -11.42 -2.83 -13.79
C ASP A 39 -10.72 -1.60 -14.38
N GLU A 40 -11.42 -0.78 -15.16
CA GLU A 40 -10.85 0.43 -15.77
C GLU A 40 -10.53 1.52 -14.74
N SER A 41 -11.05 1.39 -13.51
CA SER A 41 -10.72 2.30 -12.40
C SER A 41 -9.37 1.97 -11.76
N LEU A 42 -8.88 0.73 -11.91
CA LEU A 42 -7.68 0.25 -11.23
C LEU A 42 -6.45 1.06 -11.61
N VAL A 43 -6.26 1.38 -12.90
CA VAL A 43 -5.11 2.20 -13.36
C VAL A 43 -4.97 3.54 -12.63
N ASN A 44 -6.08 4.25 -12.40
CA ASN A 44 -6.06 5.54 -11.72
C ASN A 44 -5.79 5.37 -10.21
N LYS A 45 -6.30 4.28 -9.63
CA LYS A 45 -6.05 3.91 -8.24
C LYS A 45 -4.59 3.48 -8.02
N THR A 46 -4.01 2.70 -8.93
CA THR A 46 -2.59 2.36 -8.99
C THR A 46 -1.75 3.62 -9.07
N LYS A 47 -2.09 4.57 -9.95
CA LYS A 47 -1.39 5.87 -10.02
C LYS A 47 -1.45 6.63 -8.70
N ARG A 48 -2.62 6.68 -8.05
CA ARG A 48 -2.77 7.38 -6.77
C ARG A 48 -1.93 6.74 -5.67
N MET A 49 -2.02 5.43 -5.49
CA MET A 49 -1.30 4.72 -4.42
C MET A 49 0.19 4.57 -4.73
N GLY A 50 0.55 4.31 -5.99
CA GLY A 50 1.93 4.23 -6.45
C GLY A 50 2.70 5.52 -6.31
N ASN A 51 2.04 6.68 -6.49
CA ASN A 51 2.65 7.97 -6.18
C ASN A 51 2.97 8.16 -4.69
N ILE A 52 2.35 7.40 -3.79
CA ILE A 52 2.72 7.35 -2.36
C ILE A 52 3.90 6.37 -2.20
N VAL A 53 3.74 5.14 -2.68
CA VAL A 53 4.72 4.06 -2.52
C VAL A 53 6.10 4.42 -3.06
N LYS A 54 6.17 5.11 -4.22
CA LYS A 54 7.43 5.54 -4.82
C LYS A 54 8.25 6.55 -3.99
N GLN A 55 7.65 7.11 -2.92
CA GLN A 55 8.32 8.05 -2.03
C GLN A 55 8.97 7.38 -0.82
N PHE A 56 8.79 6.06 -0.65
CA PHE A 56 9.47 5.29 0.38
C PHE A 56 10.96 5.19 0.09
N LYS A 57 11.78 5.26 1.13
CA LYS A 57 13.24 5.32 1.05
C LYS A 57 13.88 4.29 1.96
N ASP A 58 15.12 3.92 1.63
CA ASP A 58 15.97 3.13 2.50
C ASP A 58 16.18 3.81 3.86
N GLY A 59 16.30 3.00 4.92
CA GLY A 59 16.44 3.48 6.30
C GLY A 59 15.13 3.82 7.02
N GLY A 60 13.99 3.72 6.34
CA GLY A 60 12.66 3.86 6.93
C GLY A 60 12.12 2.56 7.56
N LYS A 61 10.81 2.54 7.82
CA LYS A 61 10.08 1.39 8.39
C LYS A 61 9.86 0.24 7.41
N VAL A 62 10.03 0.50 6.11
CA VAL A 62 9.91 -0.51 5.05
C VAL A 62 11.28 -0.84 4.47
N ASN A 63 11.54 -2.12 4.21
CA ASN A 63 12.72 -2.56 3.50
C ASN A 63 12.40 -2.72 2.01
N LEU A 64 13.06 -1.94 1.16
CA LEU A 64 12.74 -1.89 -0.27
C LEU A 64 13.14 -3.19 -1.02
N GLU A 65 14.00 -4.02 -0.46
CA GLU A 65 14.49 -5.26 -1.08
C GLU A 65 13.71 -6.49 -0.65
N THR A 66 13.31 -6.56 0.61
CA THR A 66 12.70 -7.76 1.20
C THR A 66 11.20 -7.67 1.36
N MET A 67 10.60 -6.50 1.10
CA MET A 67 9.16 -6.30 1.16
C MET A 67 8.58 -5.98 -0.21
N TYR A 68 7.30 -6.28 -0.40
CA TYR A 68 6.54 -5.97 -1.62
C TYR A 68 5.22 -5.26 -1.29
N VAL A 69 4.62 -4.62 -2.31
CA VAL A 69 3.32 -3.96 -2.21
C VAL A 69 2.24 -4.74 -2.95
N TRP A 70 1.04 -4.74 -2.39
CA TRP A 70 -0.17 -5.19 -3.08
C TRP A 70 -1.37 -4.30 -2.73
N PHE A 71 -2.40 -4.33 -3.56
CA PHE A 71 -3.49 -3.37 -3.59
C PHE A 71 -4.85 -4.06 -3.45
N LYS A 72 -5.77 -3.39 -2.75
CA LYS A 72 -7.18 -3.77 -2.71
C LYS A 72 -8.10 -2.57 -2.86
N ASN A 73 -9.31 -2.86 -3.31
CA ASN A 73 -10.46 -1.95 -3.19
C ASN A 73 -11.52 -2.73 -2.42
N ASN A 74 -11.76 -2.36 -1.17
CA ASN A 74 -12.58 -3.13 -0.26
C ASN A 74 -14.06 -2.74 -0.37
N CYS A 75 -14.92 -3.76 -0.36
CA CYS A 75 -16.38 -3.61 -0.20
C CYS A 75 -16.78 -4.02 1.22
N PRO A 76 -16.98 -3.05 2.12
CA PRO A 76 -17.47 -3.36 3.45
C PRO A 76 -18.96 -3.73 3.41
N LEU A 77 -19.41 -4.59 4.33
CA LEU A 77 -20.83 -4.95 4.47
C LEU A 77 -21.77 -3.75 4.70
N ALA A 78 -21.22 -2.62 5.16
CA ALA A 78 -21.90 -1.34 5.28
C ALA A 78 -20.91 -0.22 4.94
N GLY A 79 -21.39 0.90 4.38
CA GLY A 79 -20.54 2.05 4.03
C GLY A 79 -20.02 2.04 2.58
N SER A 80 -19.21 3.03 2.25
CA SER A 80 -18.63 3.21 0.92
C SER A 80 -17.43 2.28 0.67
N LEU A 81 -17.18 1.94 -0.60
CA LEU A 81 -15.91 1.33 -1.00
C LEU A 81 -14.73 2.22 -0.59
N TYR A 82 -13.62 1.60 -0.22
CA TYR A 82 -12.38 2.30 0.08
C TYR A 82 -11.18 1.55 -0.47
N ASP A 83 -10.07 2.25 -0.64
CA ASP A 83 -8.83 1.65 -1.17
C ASP A 83 -7.91 1.30 0.00
N ASP A 84 -7.16 0.20 -0.11
CA ASP A 84 -5.98 -0.02 0.70
C ASP A 84 -4.81 -0.47 -0.16
N PHE A 85 -3.62 -0.19 0.34
CA PHE A 85 -2.43 -0.90 -0.09
C PHE A 85 -1.72 -1.47 1.12
N ARG A 86 -1.01 -2.56 0.91
CA ARG A 86 -0.39 -3.34 1.95
C ARG A 86 1.05 -3.59 1.62
N ILE A 87 1.89 -3.58 2.64
CA ILE A 87 3.28 -3.96 2.54
C ILE A 87 3.44 -5.30 3.25
N ALA A 88 4.02 -6.26 2.55
CA ALA A 88 4.21 -7.63 3.04
C ALA A 88 5.67 -8.07 2.84
N ASP A 89 6.09 -9.04 3.64
CA ASP A 89 7.41 -9.66 3.51
C ASP A 89 7.42 -10.66 2.35
N ILE A 90 8.44 -10.61 1.49
CA ILE A 90 8.52 -11.44 0.27
C ILE A 90 8.70 -12.93 0.59
N GLU A 91 9.41 -13.27 1.66
CA GLU A 91 9.72 -14.67 1.97
C GLU A 91 8.53 -15.39 2.62
N SER A 92 7.91 -14.75 3.61
CA SER A 92 6.80 -15.30 4.37
C SER A 92 5.42 -15.04 3.73
N GLY A 93 5.29 -13.96 2.96
CA GLY A 93 3.99 -13.45 2.50
C GLY A 93 3.20 -12.74 3.61
N ASP A 94 3.76 -12.59 4.81
CA ASP A 94 3.07 -11.96 5.92
C ASP A 94 2.85 -10.47 5.65
N THR A 95 1.60 -10.03 5.78
CA THR A 95 1.30 -8.59 5.77
C THR A 95 1.92 -7.94 7.00
N LEU A 96 2.70 -6.88 6.77
CA LEU A 96 3.36 -6.10 7.81
C LEU A 96 2.64 -4.79 8.07
N PHE A 97 2.09 -4.17 7.02
CA PHE A 97 1.33 -2.93 7.10
C PHE A 97 0.09 -2.99 6.21
N THR A 98 -1.00 -2.39 6.70
CA THR A 98 -2.20 -2.09 5.92
C THR A 98 -2.45 -0.59 5.98
N ILE A 99 -2.46 0.08 4.84
CA ILE A 99 -2.67 1.51 4.71
C ILE A 99 -4.04 1.72 4.08
N GLN A 100 -5.03 2.03 4.92
CA GLN A 100 -6.39 2.31 4.48
C GLN A 100 -6.51 3.75 4.00
N ILE A 101 -7.24 3.96 2.90
CA ILE A 101 -7.45 5.26 2.27
C ILE A 101 -8.94 5.55 2.14
N ASN A 102 -9.42 6.59 2.81
CA ASN A 102 -10.84 6.96 2.89
C ASN A 102 -11.73 5.82 3.42
N CYS A 103 -11.25 5.04 4.38
CA CYS A 103 -12.09 4.04 5.04
C CYS A 103 -13.17 4.76 5.84
N PHE A 104 -14.44 4.42 5.61
CA PHE A 104 -15.58 5.08 6.27
C PHE A 104 -15.64 4.87 7.79
N ARG A 105 -14.86 3.91 8.32
CA ARG A 105 -14.75 3.63 9.76
C ARG A 105 -13.68 4.46 10.45
N GLU A 106 -12.84 5.13 9.66
CA GLU A 106 -11.68 5.85 10.14
C GLU A 106 -11.96 7.36 10.12
N GLU A 107 -11.50 8.06 11.15
CA GLU A 107 -11.68 9.52 11.25
C GLU A 107 -10.78 10.28 10.26
N LYS A 108 -9.68 9.66 9.84
CA LYS A 108 -8.65 10.25 9.00
C LYS A 108 -8.61 9.60 7.63
N ARG A 109 -8.18 10.40 6.65
CA ARG A 109 -8.06 9.94 5.26
C ARG A 109 -7.11 8.75 5.10
N TYR A 110 -6.00 8.74 5.84
CA TYR A 110 -5.01 7.67 5.83
C TYR A 110 -4.90 7.08 7.23
N THR A 111 -5.14 5.77 7.36
CA THR A 111 -4.94 5.04 8.61
C THR A 111 -4.03 3.85 8.38
N ILE A 112 -3.01 3.72 9.22
CA ILE A 112 -2.01 2.64 9.15
C ILE A 112 -2.27 1.67 10.28
N TYR A 113 -2.47 0.40 9.94
CA TYR A 113 -2.40 -0.72 10.86
C TYR A 113 -1.16 -1.55 10.53
N GLY A 114 -0.62 -2.28 11.51
CA GLY A 114 0.54 -3.12 11.24
C GLY A 114 0.81 -4.21 12.25
N LYS A 115 1.70 -5.12 11.88
CA LYS A 115 2.06 -6.30 12.68
C LYS A 115 2.66 -5.95 14.04
N LYS A 116 3.21 -4.74 14.21
CA LYS A 116 3.84 -4.27 15.47
C LYS A 116 2.92 -4.38 16.69
N ASN A 117 1.61 -4.16 16.53
CA ASN A 117 0.59 -4.35 17.56
C ASN A 117 -0.48 -5.36 17.11
N ASN A 118 -0.09 -6.33 16.26
CA ASN A 118 -1.00 -7.34 15.70
C ASN A 118 -2.25 -6.77 15.02
N PHE A 119 -2.15 -5.58 14.40
CA PHE A 119 -3.27 -4.89 13.75
C PHE A 119 -4.44 -4.53 14.68
N ASP A 120 -4.22 -4.50 16.00
CA ASP A 120 -5.28 -4.25 16.99
C ASP A 120 -5.77 -2.79 16.96
N THR A 121 -4.84 -1.84 16.95
CA THR A 121 -5.13 -0.40 16.89
C THR A 121 -4.34 0.28 15.77
N PRO A 122 -4.78 1.46 15.29
CA PRO A 122 -3.98 2.25 14.35
C PRO A 122 -2.59 2.56 14.91
N LEU A 123 -1.54 2.29 14.12
CA LEU A 123 -0.16 2.71 14.43
C LEU A 123 0.04 4.20 14.18
N TYR A 124 -0.69 4.76 13.20
CA TYR A 124 -0.64 6.16 12.82
C TYR A 124 -1.86 6.50 11.95
N ASN A 125 -2.29 7.76 11.98
CA ASN A 125 -3.31 8.27 11.09
C ASN A 125 -3.05 9.75 10.74
N THR A 126 -3.47 10.16 9.54
CA THR A 126 -3.27 11.54 9.06
C THR A 126 -4.18 11.85 7.88
N ASP A 127 -4.43 13.14 7.63
CA ASP A 127 -5.07 13.62 6.41
C ASP A 127 -4.06 14.00 5.30
N SER A 128 -2.76 14.00 5.64
CA SER A 128 -1.66 14.51 4.81
C SER A 128 -0.80 13.38 4.23
N ILE A 129 -0.67 13.35 2.90
CA ILE A 129 0.27 12.44 2.21
C ILE A 129 1.71 12.70 2.66
N LYS A 130 2.08 13.96 2.90
CA LYS A 130 3.44 14.32 3.34
C LYS A 130 3.75 13.69 4.70
N GLU A 131 2.82 13.77 5.64
CA GLU A 131 2.99 13.18 6.97
C GLU A 131 3.01 11.65 6.91
N LEU A 132 2.13 11.05 6.09
CA LEU A 132 2.13 9.61 5.84
C LEU A 132 3.49 9.11 5.34
N VAL A 133 4.02 9.77 4.31
CA VAL A 133 5.33 9.42 3.72
C VAL A 133 6.46 9.66 4.71
N ASN A 134 6.45 10.78 5.45
CA ASN A 134 7.45 11.06 6.48
C ASN A 134 7.46 9.97 7.56
N TRP A 135 6.29 9.57 8.05
CA TRP A 135 6.17 8.51 9.05
C TRP A 135 6.79 7.19 8.57
N PHE A 136 6.60 6.81 7.31
CA PHE A 136 7.25 5.60 6.75
C PHE A 136 8.77 5.75 6.57
N ASN A 137 9.25 6.94 6.26
CA ASN A 137 10.67 7.21 5.99
C ASN A 137 11.48 7.49 7.26
N GLU A 138 10.84 7.76 8.39
CA GLU A 138 11.48 7.82 9.69
C GLU A 138 11.75 6.41 10.21
N GLY A 139 12.85 6.21 10.94
CA GLY A 139 13.10 4.95 11.66
C GLY A 139 12.01 4.65 12.69
N TRP A 140 12.03 3.45 13.26
CA TRP A 140 11.25 3.21 14.47
C TRP A 140 11.84 4.06 15.60
N GLN A 141 10.99 4.78 16.34
CA GLN A 141 11.41 5.32 17.61
C GLN A 141 11.64 4.13 18.54
N ASP A 142 12.90 3.88 18.87
CA ASP A 142 13.26 2.97 19.95
C ASP A 142 12.80 3.64 21.24
N ASN A 143 11.78 3.06 21.87
CA ASN A 143 11.50 3.38 23.26
C ASN A 143 12.65 2.78 24.07
N VAL A 144 13.63 3.61 24.44
CA VAL A 144 14.59 3.30 25.51
C VAL A 144 13.83 3.17 26.83
#